data_AF-A0A2S9GBN4-F1
#
_entry.id   AF-A0A2S9GBN4-F1
#
_cell.length_a   1.000
_cell.length_b   1.000
_cell.length_c   1.000
_cell.angle_alpha   90.00
_cell.angle_beta   90.00
_cell.angle_gamma   90.00
#
_symmetry.space_group_name_H-M   'P 1'
#
loop_
_entity.id
_entity.type
_entity.pdbx_description
1 polymer ?
#
loop_
_entity_poly.entity_id
_entity_poly.type
_entity_poly.pdbx_seq_one_letter_code
_entity_poly.pdbx_strand_id
1 'polypeptide(L)'
;NAVEWFDFAIYGFLATFIAAHFFPSGNETAALLNTFAIFAAAVFMRPLGGFVFGPLGDRIGRQKVLAIVILLMSAATLCIGLLPT
;
A
#
# COMPACT_ATOMS: atom_id res chain seq x y z
N ASN A 1 5.47 -11.36 -10.06
CA ASN A 1 6.53 -10.44 -9.59
C ASN A 1 6.64 -9.13 -10.36
N ALA A 2 6.48 -9.05 -11.69
CA ALA A 2 6.63 -7.77 -12.41
C ALA A 2 5.73 -6.63 -11.89
N VAL A 3 4.48 -6.94 -11.54
CA VAL A 3 3.51 -5.97 -11.00
C VAL A 3 3.93 -5.40 -9.64
N GLU A 4 4.47 -6.22 -8.73
CA GLU A 4 4.95 -5.74 -7.42
C GLU A 4 6.16 -4.82 -7.55
N TRP A 5 7.08 -5.12 -8.47
CA TRP A 5 8.24 -4.28 -8.73
C TRP A 5 7.86 -2.96 -9.40
N PHE A 6 6.82 -2.98 -10.24
CA PHE A 6 6.26 -1.80 -10.87
C PHE A 6 5.64 -0.84 -9.83
N ASP A 7 4.83 -1.35 -8.91
CA ASP A 7 4.24 -0.54 -7.82
C ASP A 7 5.33 0.09 -6.94
N PHE A 8 6.39 -0.65 -6.60
CA PHE A 8 7.50 -0.10 -5.82
C PHE A 8 8.26 1.00 -6.56
N ALA A 9 8.52 0.81 -7.86
CA ALA A 9 9.20 1.80 -8.68
C ALA A 9 8.38 3.10 -8.79
N ILE A 10 7.06 2.99 -9.00
CA ILE A 10 6.17 4.15 -9.05
C ILE A 10 6.12 4.86 -7.69
N TYR A 11 6.01 4.11 -6.59
CA TYR A 11 5.95 4.71 -5.25
C TYR A 11 7.22 5.51 -4.92
N GLY A 12 8.40 4.97 -5.27
CA GLY A 12 9.67 5.68 -5.12
C GLY A 12 9.76 6.95 -5.99
N PHE A 13 9.28 6.89 -7.23
CA PHE A 13 9.27 8.03 -8.14
C PHE A 13 8.28 9.13 -7.71
N LEU A 14 7.10 8.75 -7.20
CA LEU A 14 6.07 9.68 -6.72
C LEU A 14 6.27 10.14 -5.27
N ALA A 15 7.28 9.63 -4.56
CA ALA A 15 7.46 9.91 -3.13
C ALA A 15 7.53 11.42 -2.81
N THR A 16 8.19 12.22 -3.65
CA THR A 16 8.27 13.67 -3.50
C THR A 16 6.93 14.38 -3.73
N PHE A 17 6.12 13.89 -4.67
CA PHE A 17 4.76 14.39 -4.92
C PHE A 17 3.80 14.03 -3.78
N ILE A 18 3.88 12.80 -3.26
CA ILE A 18 3.09 12.35 -2.10
C ILE A 18 3.47 13.19 -0.88
N ALA A 19 4.76 13.42 -0.63
CA ALA A 19 5.23 14.23 0.48
C ALA A 19 4.66 15.66 0.45
N ALA A 20 4.57 16.28 -0.73
CA ALA A 20 4.11 17.66 -0.89
C ALA A 20 2.59 17.84 -0.80
N HIS A 21 1.81 16.85 -1.24
CA HIS A 21 0.34 16.92 -1.26
C HIS A 21 -0.32 16.33 -0.01
N PHE A 22 0.23 15.26 0.58
CA PHE A 22 -0.37 14.60 1.73
C PHE A 22 0.09 15.14 3.09
N PHE A 23 1.18 15.91 3.15
CA PHE A 23 1.71 16.47 4.41
C PHE A 23 1.77 18.01 4.36
N PRO A 24 1.36 18.71 5.45
CA PRO A 24 1.29 20.16 5.48
C PRO A 24 2.67 20.83 5.34
N SER A 25 2.71 21.93 4.59
CA SER A 25 3.90 22.75 4.33
C SER A 25 4.41 23.41 5.62
N GLY A 26 5.49 22.84 6.17
CA GLY A 26 6.14 23.37 7.38
C GLY A 26 7.48 22.71 7.69
N ASN A 27 7.68 21.45 7.27
CA ASN A 27 8.97 20.77 7.36
C ASN A 27 9.11 19.70 6.25
N GLU A 28 9.66 20.09 5.10
CA GLU A 28 9.83 19.22 3.92
C GLU A 28 10.62 17.95 4.23
N THR A 29 11.60 18.03 5.14
CA THR A 29 12.39 16.88 5.57
C THR A 29 11.54 15.85 6.32
N ALA A 30 10.61 16.30 7.17
CA ALA A 30 9.70 15.42 7.91
C ALA A 30 8.65 14.77 6.99
N ALA A 31 8.15 15.49 5.98
CA ALA A 31 7.20 14.96 4.99
C ALA A 31 7.84 13.86 4.12
N LEU A 32 9.09 14.07 3.68
CA LEU A 32 9.84 13.07 2.93
C LEU A 32 10.13 11.83 3.79
N LEU A 33 10.52 12.03 5.06
CA LEU A 33 10.78 10.95 6.01
C LEU A 33 9.52 10.12 6.28
N ASN A 34 8.36 10.77 6.44
CA ASN A 34 7.08 10.08 6.60
C ASN A 34 6.70 9.28 5.36
N THR A 35 6.96 9.80 4.15
CA THR A 35 6.69 9.07 2.90
C THR A 35 7.57 7.82 2.80
N PHE A 36 8.84 7.90 3.17
CA PHE A 36 9.71 6.72 3.26
C PHE A 36 9.29 5.76 4.38
N ALA A 37 8.78 6.26 5.51
CA ALA A 37 8.26 5.42 6.58
C ALA A 37 7.01 4.63 6.14
N ILE A 38 6.11 5.25 5.37
CA ILE A 38 4.95 4.56 4.77
C ILE A 38 5.43 3.49 3.77
N PHE A 39 6.44 3.79 2.95
CA PHE A 39 7.04 2.81 2.06
C PHE A 39 7.65 1.61 2.81
N ALA A 40 8.40 1.87 3.89
CA ALA A 40 8.95 0.81 4.74
C ALA A 40 7.83 -0.03 5.37
N ALA A 41 6.78 0.60 5.88
CA ALA A 41 5.61 -0.10 6.43
C ALA A 41 4.96 -1.02 5.38
N ALA A 42 4.84 -0.58 4.12
CA ALA A 42 4.30 -1.42 3.04
C ALA A 42 5.12 -2.70 2.81
N VAL A 43 6.44 -2.67 2.98
CA VAL A 43 7.30 -3.86 2.91
C VAL A 43 6.99 -4.84 4.04
N PHE A 44 6.72 -4.36 5.26
CA PHE A 44 6.31 -5.19 6.40
C PHE A 44 4.89 -5.75 6.26
N MET A 45 3.99 -5.03 5.59
CA MET A 45 2.62 -5.49 5.37
C MET A 45 2.54 -6.73 4.46
N ARG A 46 3.55 -6.98 3.61
CA ARG A 46 3.60 -8.16 2.73
C ARG A 46 3.72 -9.50 3.48
N PRO A 47 4.72 -9.72 4.36
CA PRO A 47 4.79 -10.95 5.15
C PRO A 47 3.58 -11.08 6.09
N LEU A 48 3.06 -9.97 6.62
CA LEU A 48 1.86 -9.98 7.45
C LEU A 48 0.62 -10.44 6.65
N GLY A 49 0.45 -9.93 5.42
CA GLY A 49 -0.63 -10.35 4.53
C GLY A 49 -0.53 -11.83 4.19
N GLY A 50 0.66 -12.34 3.88
CA GLY A 50 0.88 -13.78 3.65
C GLY A 50 0.58 -14.63 4.89
N PHE A 51 0.94 -14.16 6.08
CA PHE A 51 0.66 -14.86 7.33
C PHE A 51 -0.82 -14.91 7.69
N VAL A 52 -1.59 -13.86 7.39
CA VAL A 52 -3.03 -13.80 7.69
C VAL A 52 -3.85 -14.50 6.60
N PHE A 53 -3.61 -14.19 5.33
CA PHE A 53 -4.39 -14.71 4.21
C PHE A 53 -3.95 -16.11 3.75
N GLY A 54 -2.74 -16.57 4.10
CA GLY A 54 -2.26 -17.92 3.80
C GLY A 54 -3.09 -19.01 4.48
N PRO A 55 -3.15 -19.06 5.83
CA PRO A 55 -3.96 -20.03 6.56
C PRO A 55 -5.46 -19.88 6.30
N LEU A 56 -5.93 -18.66 6.04
CA LEU A 56 -7.32 -18.43 5.60
C LEU A 56 -7.61 -19.07 4.24
N GLY A 57 -6.65 -19.01 3.31
CA GLY A 57 -6.75 -19.62 1.98
C GLY A 57 -6.90 -21.14 2.04
N ASP A 58 -6.18 -21.76 2.98
CA ASP A 58 -6.21 -23.21 3.19
C ASP A 58 -7.48 -23.69 3.90
N ARG A 59 -8.10 -22.85 4.75
CA ARG A 59 -9.34 -23.20 5.47
C ARG A 59 -10.62 -22.90 4.71
N ILE A 60 -10.70 -21.77 4.00
CA ILE A 60 -11.94 -21.25 3.42
C ILE A 60 -11.98 -21.48 1.89
N GLY A 61 -10.85 -21.89 1.31
CA GLY A 61 -10.68 -22.13 -0.12
C GLY A 61 -10.04 -20.94 -0.83
N ARG A 62 -9.01 -21.24 -1.64
CA ARG A 62 -8.14 -20.23 -2.30
C ARG A 62 -8.94 -19.23 -3.14
N GLN A 63 -9.99 -19.65 -3.84
CA GLN A 63 -10.81 -18.77 -4.68
C GLN A 63 -11.54 -17.68 -3.87
N LYS A 64 -12.09 -18.03 -2.70
CA LYS A 64 -12.82 -17.06 -1.85
C LYS A 64 -11.87 -16.03 -1.24
N VAL A 65 -10.69 -16.49 -0.81
CA VAL A 65 -9.67 -15.60 -0.25
C VAL A 65 -9.10 -14.66 -1.32
N LEU A 66 -8.85 -15.15 -2.54
CA LEU A 66 -8.46 -14.29 -3.66
C LEU A 66 -9.53 -13.22 -3.95
N ALA A 67 -10.81 -13.57 -3.96
CA ALA A 67 -11.89 -12.59 -4.15
C ALA A 67 -11.94 -11.53 -3.04
N ILE A 68 -11.77 -11.94 -1.77
CA ILE A 68 -11.71 -11.01 -0.63
C ILE A 68 -10.51 -10.06 -0.78
N VAL A 69 -9.32 -10.58 -1.09
CA VAL A 69 -8.11 -9.76 -1.29
C VAL A 69 -8.32 -8.75 -2.41
N ILE A 70 -8.90 -9.17 -3.54
CA ILE A 70 -9.21 -8.27 -4.67
C ILE A 70 -10.19 -7.16 -4.24
N LEU A 71 -11.29 -7.51 -3.56
CA LEU A 71 -12.24 -6.52 -3.05
C LEU A 71 -11.59 -5.53 -2.08
N LEU A 72 -10.69 -6.02 -1.23
CA LEU A 72 -9.98 -5.20 -0.24
C LEU A 72 -9.00 -4.24 -0.94
N MET A 73 -8.28 -4.70 -1.97
CA MET A 73 -7.44 -3.84 -2.81
C MET A 73 -8.27 -2.77 -3.53
N SER A 74 -9.38 -3.14 -4.18
CA SER A 74 -10.26 -2.19 -4.87
C SER A 74 -10.87 -1.15 -3.92
N ALA A 75 -11.27 -1.57 -2.72
CA ALA A 75 -11.79 -0.66 -1.70
C ALA A 75 -10.71 0.33 -1.23
N ALA A 76 -9.48 -0.15 -0.98
CA ALA A 76 -8.37 0.71 -0.61
C ALA A 76 -8.05 1.75 -1.70
N THR A 77 -8.01 1.33 -2.97
CA THR A 77 -7.80 2.25 -4.11
C THR A 77 -8.92 3.28 -4.22
N LEU A 78 -10.17 2.88 -3.98
CA LEU A 78 -11.30 3.80 -3.98
C LEU A 78 -11.19 4.83 -2.84
N CYS A 79 -10.79 4.40 -1.63
CA CYS A 79 -10.54 5.32 -0.52
C CYS A 79 -9.42 6.31 -0.83
N ILE A 80 -8.33 5.87 -1.48
CA ILE A 80 -7.24 6.75 -1.94
C ILE A 80 -7.78 7.78 -2.95
N GLY A 81 -8.65 7.38 -3.88
CA GLY A 81 -9.27 8.30 -4.84
C GLY A 81 -10.28 9.28 -4.24
N LEU A 82 -10.88 8.94 -3.09
CA LEU A 82 -11.82 9.81 -2.37
C LEU A 82 -11.14 10.76 -1.38
N LEU A 83 -9.83 10.62 -1.15
CA LEU A 83 -9.09 11.55 -0.31
C LEU A 83 -9.06 12.94 -0.98
N PRO A 84 -9.46 14.01 -0.28
CA PRO A 84 -9.28 15.36 -0.79
C PRO A 84 -7.78 15.69 -0.76
N THR A 85 -7.13 15.60 -1.92
CA THR A 85 -5.71 15.95 -2.16
C THR A 85 -5.46 17.46 -2.23
#